data_AF-D1W8M0-F1
#
_entry.id   AF-D1W8M0-F1
#
_cell.length_a   1.000
_cell.length_b   1.000
_cell.length_c   1.000
_cell.angle_alpha   90.00
_cell.angle_beta   90.00
_cell.angle_gamma   90.00
#
_symmetry.space_group_name_H-M   'P 1'
#
loop_
_entity.id
_entity.type
_entity.pdbx_description
1 polymer ?
#
loop_
_entity_poly.entity_id
_entity_poly.type
_entity_poly.pdbx_seq_one_letter_code
_entity_poly.pdbx_strand_id
1 'polypeptide(L)' 'MIIFECDYNNGAHPQVLRHLLETNDQQSLTYGIDEWSERAKAKIKVVCEAPNAQVFFLT' A
#
# COMPACT_ATOMS: atom_id res chain seq x y z
N MET A 1 28.88 0.19 -2.63
CA MET A 1 29.02 0.76 -1.27
C MET A 1 27.77 0.39 -0.50
N ILE A 2 27.89 -0.25 0.67
CA ILE A 2 26.72 -0.52 1.53
C ILE A 2 26.58 0.69 2.45
N ILE A 3 25.39 1.31 2.46
CA ILE A 3 25.08 2.50 3.25
C ILE A 3 24.21 2.06 4.44
N PHE A 4 24.66 2.33 5.67
CA PHE A 4 24.02 1.87 6.91
C PHE A 4 23.38 3.01 7.74
N GLU A 5 22.99 4.10 7.10
CA GLU A 5 22.49 5.30 7.79
C GLU A 5 21.02 5.17 8.23
N CYS A 6 20.16 4.61 7.37
CA CYS A 6 18.76 4.32 7.68
C CYS A 6 18.17 3.24 6.75
N ASP A 7 16.95 2.80 7.05
CA ASP A 7 16.18 1.76 6.35
C ASP A 7 15.24 2.30 5.24
N TYR A 8 15.22 3.62 5.02
CA TYR A 8 14.42 4.29 3.98
C TYR A 8 15.27 5.02 2.93
N ASN A 9 16.53 4.60 2.74
CA ASN A 9 17.44 5.12 1.71
C ASN A 9 17.22 4.52 0.31
N ASN A 10 16.42 3.46 0.22
CA ASN A 10 16.03 2.87 -1.06
C ASN A 10 14.61 3.32 -1.42
N GLY A 11 14.29 3.27 -2.71
CA GLY A 11 12.91 3.43 -3.18
C GLY A 11 12.00 2.27 -2.74
N ALA A 12 10.90 2.07 -3.45
CA ALA A 12 9.95 0.99 -3.12
C ALA A 12 10.44 -0.39 -3.57
N HIS A 13 9.92 -1.45 -2.91
CA HIS A 13 10.14 -2.83 -3.31
C HIS A 13 9.69 -3.06 -4.78
N PRO A 14 10.40 -3.88 -5.59
CA PRO A 14 10.09 -4.06 -7.01
C PRO A 14 8.65 -4.48 -7.32
N GLN A 15 8.00 -5.24 -6.42
CA GLN A 15 6.60 -5.63 -6.58
C GLN A 15 5.63 -4.45 -6.43
N VAL A 16 5.94 -3.46 -5.60
CA VAL A 16 5.14 -2.23 -5.48
C VAL A 16 5.24 -1.44 -6.78
N LEU A 17 6.47 -1.24 -7.27
CA LEU A 17 6.71 -0.54 -8.54
C LEU A 17 6.03 -1.23 -9.72
N ARG A 18 6.12 -2.56 -9.79
CA ARG A 18 5.44 -3.35 -10.83
C ARG A 18 3.93 -3.16 -10.78
N HIS A 19 3.32 -3.19 -9.60
CA HIS A 19 1.87 -3.03 -9.50
C HIS A 19 1.43 -1.63 -9.94
N LEU A 20 2.19 -0.58 -9.58
CA LEU A 20 1.94 0.78 -10.05
C LEU A 20 1.96 0.87 -11.58
N LEU A 21 2.93 0.21 -12.24
CA LEU A 21 2.98 0.15 -13.70
C LEU A 21 1.80 -0.63 -14.30
N GLU A 22 1.44 -1.78 -13.73
CA GLU A 22 0.33 -2.63 -14.21
C GLU A 22 -1.02 -1.91 -14.13
N THR A 23 -1.20 -1.03 -13.15
CA THR A 23 -2.45 -0.30 -12.92
C THR A 23 -2.40 1.15 -13.41
N ASN A 24 -1.34 1.57 -14.09
CA ASN A 24 -1.10 2.98 -14.40
C ASN A 24 -2.20 3.62 -15.27
N ASP A 25 -2.76 2.86 -16.21
CA ASP A 25 -3.80 3.34 -17.13
C ASP A 25 -5.22 3.06 -16.61
N GLN A 26 -5.35 2.51 -15.40
CA GLN A 26 -6.64 2.22 -14.79
C GLN A 26 -7.14 3.43 -14.02
N GLN A 27 -8.40 3.80 -14.26
CA GLN A 27 -9.08 4.83 -13.48
C GLN A 27 -9.70 4.20 -12.24
N SER A 28 -9.50 4.82 -11.08
CA SER A 28 -10.13 4.41 -9.83
C SER A 28 -10.68 5.61 -9.08
N LEU A 29 -11.41 5.35 -8.00
CA LEU A 29 -11.89 6.39 -7.09
C LEU A 29 -10.71 7.05 -6.36
N THR A 30 -10.94 8.23 -5.80
CA THR A 30 -9.89 9.01 -5.11
C THR A 30 -10.08 8.99 -3.60
N TYR A 31 -9.17 9.60 -2.84
CA TYR A 31 -9.31 9.79 -1.37
C TYR A 31 -9.46 8.50 -0.56
N GLY A 32 -8.78 7.41 -0.97
CA GLY A 32 -8.67 6.17 -0.19
C GLY A 32 -9.93 5.30 -0.16
N ILE A 33 -10.88 5.55 -1.07
CA ILE A 33 -12.08 4.73 -1.30
C ILE A 33 -11.99 3.91 -2.60
N ASP A 34 -10.76 3.75 -3.13
CA ASP A 34 -10.47 2.92 -4.28
C ASP A 34 -10.39 1.42 -3.94
N GLU A 35 -10.43 0.58 -4.98
CA GLU A 35 -10.37 -0.87 -4.82
C GLU A 35 -9.05 -1.38 -4.23
N TRP A 36 -7.94 -0.68 -4.45
CA TRP A 36 -6.64 -1.07 -3.92
C TRP A 36 -6.58 -0.82 -2.42
N SER A 37 -7.07 0.34 -1.99
CA SER A 37 -7.25 0.71 -0.60
C SER A 37 -8.18 -0.26 0.13
N GLU A 38 -9.33 -0.60 -0.44
CA GLU A 38 -10.26 -1.55 0.20
C GLU A 38 -9.67 -2.96 0.34
N ARG A 39 -8.98 -3.47 -0.69
CA ARG A 39 -8.25 -4.75 -0.59
C ARG A 39 -7.16 -4.70 0.48
N ALA A 40 -6.42 -3.60 0.59
CA ALA A 40 -5.37 -3.45 1.59
C ALA A 40 -5.96 -3.39 3.01
N LYS A 41 -7.04 -2.62 3.23
CA LYS A 41 -7.78 -2.58 4.50
C LYS A 41 -8.26 -3.97 4.91
N ALA A 42 -8.83 -4.75 3.99
CA ALA A 42 -9.28 -6.12 4.26
C ALA A 42 -8.13 -7.03 4.70
N LYS A 43 -6.99 -6.99 3.99
CA LYS A 43 -5.78 -7.76 4.36
C LYS A 43 -5.25 -7.37 5.74
N ILE A 44 -5.17 -6.07 6.03
CA ILE A 44 -4.71 -5.54 7.33
C ILE A 44 -5.59 -6.07 8.46
N LYS A 45 -6.92 -5.99 8.32
CA LYS A 45 -7.86 -6.49 9.34
C LYS A 45 -7.67 -7.98 9.63
N VAL A 46 -7.41 -8.79 8.61
CA VAL A 46 -7.15 -10.22 8.76
C VAL A 46 -5.85 -10.48 9.53
N VAL A 47 -4.73 -9.87 9.12
CA VAL A 47 -3.43 -10.12 9.76
C VAL A 47 -3.32 -9.51 11.16
N CYS A 48 -4.11 -8.49 11.45
CA CYS A 48 -4.23 -7.90 12.78
C CYS A 48 -5.30 -8.56 13.66
N GLU A 49 -5.99 -9.61 13.17
CA GLU A 49 -7.08 -10.30 13.88
C GLU A 49 -8.20 -9.36 14.38
N ALA A 50 -8.44 -8.27 13.65
CA ALA A 50 -9.33 -7.18 14.05
C ALA A 50 -10.39 -6.89 12.96
N PRO A 51 -11.40 -7.77 12.78
CA PRO A 51 -12.35 -7.66 11.68
C PRO A 51 -13.20 -6.37 11.73
N ASN A 52 -13.42 -5.83 12.92
CA ASN A 52 -14.22 -4.62 13.15
C ASN A 52 -13.39 -3.34 13.19
N ALA A 53 -12.07 -3.41 13.01
CA ALA A 53 -11.23 -2.21 13.03
C ALA A 53 -11.55 -1.27 11.86
N GLN A 54 -11.34 0.02 12.09
CA GLN A 54 -11.28 1.02 11.03
C GLN A 54 -9.83 1.22 10.63
N VAL A 55 -9.56 1.23 9.32
CA VAL A 55 -8.21 1.39 8.76
C VAL A 55 -8.23 2.61 7.85
N PHE A 56 -7.36 3.57 8.15
CA PHE A 56 -7.22 4.82 7.40
C PHE A 56 -5.80 4.93 6.88
N PHE A 57 -5.65 5.25 5.59
CA PHE A 57 -4.37 5.67 5.03
C PHE A 57 -4.22 7.17 5.23
N LEU A 58 -3.04 7.60 5.68
CA LEU A 58 -2.75 9.00 5.96
C LEU A 58 -2.36 9.74 4.69
N THR A 59 -2.71 11.02 4.65
CA THR A 59 -2.35 11.99 3.60
C THR A 59 -1.43 13.06 4.16
#